data_AF-A0A833VU10-F1
#
_entry.id   AF-A0A833VU10-F1
#
_cell.length_a   1.000
_cell.length_b   1.000
_cell.length_c   1.000
_cell.angle_alpha   90.00
_cell.angle_beta   90.00
_cell.angle_gamma   90.00
#
_symmetry.space_group_name_H-M   'P 1'
#
loop_
_entity.id
_entity.type
_entity.pdbx_description
1 polymer ?
#
loop_
_entity_poly.entity_id
_entity_poly.type
_entity_poly.pdbx_seq_one_letter_code
_entity_poly.pdbx_strand_id
1 'polypeptide(L)'
;MGKKFGQLERITGVTFFRLSPYEQSPFAGTGEALGRFIRKCRSYILHIAPFFLVSYVIMEWADEENKKLHRKNPKDYENDT
;
A
#
# COMPACT_ATOMS: atom_id res chain seq x y z
N MET A 1 28.64 15.36 -6.34
CA MET A 1 29.99 14.89 -5.96
C MET A 1 29.84 13.98 -4.74
N GLY A 2 30.10 12.66 -4.88
CA GLY A 2 29.73 11.65 -3.88
C GLY A 2 30.82 11.38 -2.84
N LYS A 3 30.44 11.25 -1.57
CA LYS A 3 31.32 10.82 -0.47
C LYS A 3 31.78 9.37 -0.72
N LYS A 4 33.06 9.08 -0.46
CA LYS A 4 33.64 7.73 -0.52
C LYS A 4 33.61 7.05 0.85
N PHE A 5 33.67 5.72 0.88
CA PHE A 5 33.95 4.98 2.12
C PHE A 5 35.22 5.52 2.78
N GLY A 6 35.15 5.80 4.08
CA GLY A 6 36.19 6.51 4.84
C GLY A 6 35.98 8.02 4.99
N GLN A 7 35.09 8.64 4.20
CA GLN A 7 34.74 10.08 4.29
C GLN A 7 33.26 10.31 4.63
N LEU A 8 32.57 9.28 5.10
CA LEU A 8 31.13 9.32 5.35
C LEU A 8 30.83 10.18 6.59
N GLU A 9 31.33 9.74 7.74
CA GLU A 9 31.02 10.29 9.05
C GLU A 9 32.05 9.83 10.10
N ARG A 10 32.16 10.56 11.22
CA ARG A 10 32.99 10.20 12.36
C ARG A 10 32.12 9.54 13.44
N ILE A 11 32.26 8.22 13.59
CA ILE A 11 31.58 7.43 14.63
C ILE A 11 32.64 6.94 15.63
N THR A 12 32.40 7.12 16.93
CA THR A 12 33.32 6.71 18.00
C THR A 12 32.57 5.91 19.07
N GLY A 13 33.19 4.85 19.61
CA GLY A 13 32.65 4.10 20.75
C GLY A 13 31.58 3.06 20.43
N VAL A 14 31.46 2.60 19.18
CA VAL A 14 30.50 1.55 18.78
C VAL A 14 31.24 0.27 18.38
N THR A 15 30.90 -0.84 19.02
CA THR A 15 31.43 -2.18 18.69
C THR A 15 30.33 -3.03 18.07
N PHE A 16 30.61 -3.66 16.94
CA PHE A 16 29.67 -4.52 16.24
C PHE A 16 30.12 -5.98 16.30
N PHE A 17 29.18 -6.88 16.61
CA PHE A 17 29.40 -8.32 16.57
C PHE A 17 28.60 -8.94 15.44
N ARG A 18 29.21 -9.88 14.72
CA ARG A 18 28.59 -10.58 13.58
C ARG A 18 29.05 -12.04 13.58
N LEU A 19 28.14 -12.95 13.27
CA LEU A 19 28.43 -14.37 13.03
C LEU A 19 28.67 -14.60 11.53
N SER A 20 29.43 -15.63 11.19
CA SER A 20 29.62 -16.02 9.80
C SER A 20 28.27 -16.43 9.17
N PRO A 21 28.00 -16.11 7.89
CA PRO A 21 26.76 -16.55 7.23
C PRO A 21 26.56 -18.07 7.24
N TYR A 22 27.65 -18.85 7.25
CA TYR A 22 27.61 -20.31 7.31
C TYR A 22 27.22 -20.86 8.68
N GLU A 23 27.23 -20.04 9.72
CA GLU A 23 26.84 -20.40 11.08
C GLU A 23 25.40 -19.96 11.40
N GLN A 24 24.76 -19.20 10.51
CA GLN A 24 23.41 -18.69 10.68
C GLN A 24 22.41 -19.48 9.82
N SER A 25 21.19 -19.65 10.34
CA SER A 25 20.09 -20.14 9.52
C SER A 25 19.53 -18.99 8.68
N PRO A 26 19.39 -19.14 7.34
CA PRO A 26 18.86 -18.08 6.48
C PRO A 26 17.39 -17.74 6.75
N PHE A 27 16.64 -18.66 7.36
CA PHE A 27 15.22 -18.50 7.67
C PHE A 27 14.94 -18.44 9.17
N ALA A 28 15.94 -18.09 9.97
CA ALA A 28 15.77 -17.88 11.41
C ALA A 28 14.64 -16.88 11.68
N GLY A 29 13.72 -17.25 12.58
CA GLY A 29 12.63 -16.35 12.99
C GLY A 29 11.48 -16.20 11.99
N THR A 30 11.33 -17.09 11.00
CA THR A 30 10.22 -17.03 10.03
C THR A 30 8.83 -17.03 10.69
N GLY A 31 8.65 -17.79 11.78
CA GLY A 31 7.39 -17.77 12.55
C GLY A 31 7.09 -16.41 13.19
N GLU A 32 8.11 -15.73 13.73
CA GLU A 32 7.96 -14.38 14.28
C GLU A 32 7.78 -13.31 13.18
N ALA A 33 8.37 -13.54 12.01
CA ALA A 33 8.30 -12.63 10.87
C ALA A 33 6.84 -12.40 10.45
N LEU A 34 5.99 -13.42 10.52
CA LEU A 34 4.57 -13.31 10.23
C LEU A 34 3.87 -12.32 11.18
N GLY A 35 4.15 -12.39 12.48
CA GLY A 35 3.59 -11.46 13.47
C GLY A 35 4.04 -10.01 13.22
N ARG A 36 5.33 -9.82 12.91
CA ARG A 36 5.89 -8.50 12.56
C ARG A 36 5.27 -7.95 11.27
N PHE A 37 5.04 -8.80 10.27
CA PHE A 37 4.38 -8.44 9.01
C PHE A 37 2.94 -8.00 9.23
N ILE A 38 2.13 -8.80 9.96
CA ILE A 38 0.73 -8.45 10.26
C ILE A 38 0.65 -7.11 11.01
N ARG A 39 1.52 -6.91 12.01
CA ARG A 39 1.60 -5.62 12.73
C ARG A 39 1.89 -4.45 11.78
N LYS A 40 2.83 -4.64 10.85
CA LYS A 40 3.19 -3.63 9.86
C LYS A 40 2.04 -3.37 8.88
N CYS A 41 1.39 -4.41 8.35
CA CYS A 41 0.21 -4.27 7.49
C CYS A 41 -0.90 -3.47 8.16
N ARG A 42 -1.24 -3.78 9.42
CA ARG A 42 -2.24 -3.04 10.19
C ARG A 42 -1.95 -1.54 10.30
N SER A 43 -0.69 -1.16 10.42
CA SER A 43 -0.28 0.25 10.47
C SER A 43 -0.50 0.99 9.14
N TYR A 44 -0.38 0.29 8.00
CA TYR A 44 -0.53 0.90 6.68
C TYR A 44 -1.97 0.88 6.16
N ILE A 45 -2.77 -0.12 6.54
CA ILE A 45 -4.14 -0.27 6.04
C ILE A 45 -4.95 1.02 6.25
N LEU A 46 -4.86 1.68 7.40
CA LEU A 46 -5.62 2.91 7.66
C LEU A 46 -5.17 4.11 6.81
N HIS A 47 -3.94 4.11 6.31
CA HIS A 47 -3.44 5.17 5.46
C HIS A 47 -3.76 4.92 3.99
N ILE A 48 -3.76 3.65 3.57
CA ILE A 48 -3.88 3.26 2.17
C ILE A 48 -5.33 2.95 1.80
N ALA A 49 -6.07 2.25 2.66
CA ALA A 49 -7.42 1.81 2.38
C ALA A 49 -8.43 2.95 2.08
N PRO A 50 -8.38 4.13 2.73
CA PRO A 50 -9.33 5.19 2.42
C PRO A 50 -9.23 5.66 0.96
N PHE A 51 -8.03 5.78 0.41
CA PHE A 51 -7.85 6.20 -0.98
C PHE A 51 -8.44 5.18 -1.97
N PHE A 52 -8.18 3.90 -1.73
CA PHE A 52 -8.75 2.83 -2.55
C PHE A 52 -10.27 2.75 -2.42
N LEU A 53 -10.81 2.89 -1.21
CA LEU A 53 -12.25 2.88 -0.97
C LEU A 53 -12.94 4.04 -1.69
N VAL A 54 -12.40 5.26 -1.58
CA VAL A 54 -12.93 6.44 -2.27
C VAL A 54 -12.89 6.23 -3.79
N SER A 55 -11.78 5.75 -4.34
CA SER A 55 -11.71 5.48 -5.78
C SER A 55 -12.74 4.45 -6.24
N TYR A 56 -12.98 3.40 -5.43
CA TYR A 56 -13.94 2.36 -5.76
C TYR A 56 -15.37 2.90 -5.78
N VAL A 57 -15.76 3.66 -4.75
CA VAL A 57 -17.08 4.27 -4.66
C VAL A 57 -17.34 5.24 -5.81
N ILE A 58 -16.34 6.04 -6.21
CA ILE A 58 -16.46 6.96 -7.35
C ILE A 58 -16.68 6.18 -8.66
N MET A 59 -15.93 5.10 -8.88
CA MET A 59 -16.09 4.27 -10.08
C MET A 59 -17.48 3.63 -10.13
N GLU A 60 -17.94 3.05 -9.02
CA GLU A 60 -19.27 2.43 -8.95
C GLU A 60 -20.39 3.44 -9.22
N TRP A 61 -20.31 4.62 -8.60
CA TRP A 61 -21.25 5.71 -8.86
C TRP A 61 -21.25 6.14 -10.33
N ALA A 62 -20.08 6.32 -10.94
CA ALA A 62 -19.96 6.74 -12.34
C ALA A 62 -20.55 5.69 -13.29
N ASP A 63 -20.31 4.40 -13.05
CA ASP A 63 -20.85 3.31 -13.85
C ASP A 63 -22.38 3.21 -13.75
N GLU A 64 -22.93 3.37 -12.54
CA GLU A 64 -24.38 3.38 -12.34
C GLU A 64 -25.06 4.58 -13.00
N GLU A 65 -24.47 5.78 -12.83
CA GLU A 65 -25.02 7.01 -13.40
C GLU A 65 -24.98 6.97 -14.92
N ASN A 66 -23.88 6.50 -15.50
CA ASN A 66 -23.77 6.32 -16.95
C ASN A 66 -24.86 5.37 -17.49
N LYS A 67 -25.11 4.24 -16.79
CA LYS A 67 -26.18 3.31 -17.16
C LYS A 67 -27.58 3.95 -17.05
N LYS A 68 -27.82 4.80 -16.05
CA LYS A 68 -29.09 5.53 -15.88
C LYS A 68 -29.32 6.54 -17.00
N LEU A 69 -28.30 7.34 -17.34
CA LEU A 69 -28.37 8.38 -18.36
C LEU A 69 -28.58 7.82 -19.78
N HIS A 70 -28.01 6.66 -20.08
CA HIS A 70 -28.21 6.00 -21.37
C HIS A 70 -29.59 5.34 -21.52
N ARG A 71 -30.37 5.22 -20.44
CA ARG A 71 -31.74 4.71 -20.52
C ARG A 71 -32.68 5.82 -20.97
N LYS A 72 -33.51 5.52 -21.98
CA LYS A 72 -34.57 6.44 -22.45
C LYS A 72 -35.52 6.77 -21.30
N ASN A 73 -35.84 8.05 -21.13
CA ASN A 73 -36.81 8.51 -20.15
C ASN A 73 -38.22 8.44 -20.77
N PRO A 74 -39.15 7.63 -20.23
CA PRO A 74 -40.50 7.51 -20.78
C PRO A 74 -41.29 8.83 -20.76
N LYS A 75 -40.96 9.75 -19.84
CA LYS A 75 -41.65 11.04 -19.70
C LYS A 75 -41.42 11.98 -20.88
N ASP A 76 -40.35 11.78 -21.63
CA ASP A 76 -40.01 12.65 -22.77
C ASP A 76 -40.95 12.41 -23.97
N TYR A 77 -41.73 11.32 -23.96
CA TYR A 77 -42.63 10.92 -25.04
C TYR A 77 -44.12 11.11 -24.71
N GLU A 78 -44.46 11.69 -23.55
CA GLU A 78 -45.85 11.83 -23.09
C GLU A 78 -46.64 12.91 -23.85
N ASN A 79 -45.97 13.90 -24.46
CA ASN A 79 -46.59 15.03 -25.16
C ASN A 79 -46.28 15.08 -26.67
N ASP A 80 -45.76 13.98 -27.23
CA ASP A 80 -45.48 13.85 -28.66
C ASP A 80 -46.73 13.21 -29.31
N THR A 81 -47.75 14.04 -29.56
CA THR A 81 -49.01 13.67 -30.24
C THR A 81 -49.41 14.75 -31.23
#